data_AF-D2Z4J2-F1
#
_entry.id   AF-D2Z4J2-F1
#
_cell.length_a   1.000
_cell.length_b   1.000
_cell.length_c   1.000
_cell.angle_alpha   90.00
_cell.angle_beta   90.00
_cell.angle_gamma   90.00
#
_symmetry.space_group_name_H-M   'P 1'
#
loop_
_entity.id
_entity.type
_entity.pdbx_description
1 polymer ?
#
loop_
_entity_poly.entity_id
_entity_poly.type
_entity_poly.pdbx_seq_one_letter_code
_entity_poly.pdbx_strand_id
1 'polypeptide(L)'
;MGFVDAVRDLGLLASGSSTGEGLDSFLQLPLPIIDDEDRRGKVIRVWMRASDPDGDVLELEGISRIDLVDYMSGEGGLDDHKRKYLYRDPVGSNTTWGFSPIYKLGAPKGDLEARVVALVGIADDDGFLRWREDKDTRFFKLEKRVLGDYQLSGRFTQGSLDGILRDLESKVHEIAELWEDKKRSYILMFGLEKNGKYLYPGEANAFKGYFEDKFSKVSGDSGKAGKGKGEVRCSMCDQKGSSSVNLDKIFAFATFDKASFLPGLDKKSESKVFPICQGCFAALSSGREILDRAFTDRQTVRGLNLYVVPELTLGSDKLAMASEHTADFVRDGLKVEDKVFRRLARQDDSLVLHFLFWEKNQAQEILHLMVEDVPPSRLKRLEDLWIESYRHFLWNYMEKPVFDPKEIDLDVGLKVIYQVMTSLSGKNEQDKKVMVSRILDLLGRLLSGELVDVTGVKQLMVSRLYGLCSNPEWIRYGGSEMRKMSAVIDFLIRANRR
;
A
#
# COMPACT_ATOMS: atom_id res chain seq x y z
N MET A 1 -8.60 0.27 22.81
CA MET A 1 -7.60 -0.12 21.80
C MET A 1 -8.26 0.19 20.48
N GLY A 2 -7.55 0.89 19.59
CA GLY A 2 -8.12 1.35 18.31
C GLY A 2 -7.21 0.96 17.15
N PHE A 3 -7.55 1.42 15.95
CA PHE A 3 -6.84 1.13 14.70
C PHE A 3 -5.32 1.14 14.84
N VAL A 4 -4.74 2.17 15.47
CA VAL A 4 -3.28 2.33 15.62
C VAL A 4 -2.67 1.25 16.52
N ASP A 5 -3.36 0.84 17.59
CA ASP A 5 -2.93 -0.25 18.45
C ASP A 5 -2.94 -1.57 17.69
N ALA A 6 -4.01 -1.84 16.93
CA ALA A 6 -4.13 -3.03 16.10
C ALA A 6 -3.01 -3.12 15.04
N VAL A 7 -2.64 -2.00 14.41
CA VAL A 7 -1.49 -1.96 13.48
C VAL A 7 -0.19 -2.29 14.20
N ARG A 8 0.05 -1.71 15.39
CA ARG A 8 1.26 -1.99 16.17
C ARG A 8 1.35 -3.47 16.52
N ASP A 9 0.25 -4.04 17.01
CA ASP A 9 0.19 -5.43 17.46
C ASP A 9 0.38 -6.39 16.29
N LEU A 10 -0.13 -6.08 15.09
CA LEU A 10 0.15 -6.80 13.86
C LEU A 10 1.66 -6.80 13.52
N GLY A 11 2.35 -5.67 13.72
CA GLY A 11 3.79 -5.58 13.54
C GLY A 11 4.59 -6.36 14.59
N LEU A 12 4.15 -6.37 15.84
CA LEU A 12 4.76 -7.16 16.92
C LEU A 12 4.63 -8.67 16.67
N LEU A 13 3.48 -9.11 16.15
CA LEU A 13 3.24 -10.50 15.77
C LEU A 13 4.21 -10.98 14.69
N ALA A 14 4.46 -10.15 13.67
CA ALA A 14 5.35 -10.50 12.58
C ALA A 14 6.83 -10.45 12.95
N SER A 15 7.22 -9.54 13.85
CA SER A 15 8.61 -9.43 14.35
C SER A 15 8.95 -10.48 15.41
N GLY A 16 7.95 -11.15 15.99
CA GLY A 16 8.13 -12.27 16.90
C GLY A 16 8.68 -11.88 18.27
N SER A 17 7.99 -11.04 19.04
CA SER A 17 8.29 -10.65 20.45
C SER A 17 9.68 -10.08 20.77
N SER A 18 10.67 -10.22 19.89
CA SER A 18 11.88 -9.42 19.91
C SER A 18 11.44 -8.00 19.59
N THR A 19 11.61 -7.11 20.56
CA THR A 19 11.63 -5.67 20.31
C THR A 19 12.52 -5.45 19.09
N GLY A 20 11.92 -5.07 17.96
CA GLY A 20 12.56 -4.96 16.65
C GLY A 20 13.72 -3.95 16.68
N GLU A 21 14.86 -4.40 17.18
CA GLU A 21 16.13 -3.68 17.15
C GLU A 21 16.83 -4.10 15.86
N GLY A 22 16.53 -3.38 14.78
CA GLY A 22 17.17 -3.60 13.50
C GLY A 22 16.49 -2.89 12.35
N LEU A 23 17.20 -2.80 11.22
CA LEU A 23 16.68 -2.22 9.98
C LEU A 23 15.46 -2.97 9.44
N ASP A 24 15.33 -4.26 9.76
CA ASP A 24 14.35 -5.18 9.18
C ASP A 24 12.91 -4.70 9.32
N SER A 25 12.55 -4.11 10.46
CA SER A 25 11.21 -3.56 10.73
C SER A 25 10.84 -2.40 9.81
N PHE A 26 11.83 -1.82 9.13
CA PHE A 26 11.66 -0.68 8.23
C PHE A 26 11.80 -1.04 6.76
N LEU A 27 12.22 -2.28 6.46
CA LEU A 27 12.37 -2.77 5.10
C LEU A 27 11.02 -3.13 4.49
N GLN A 28 10.91 -2.80 3.21
CA GLN A 28 9.75 -3.01 2.35
C GLN A 28 10.19 -3.73 1.08
N LEU A 29 9.20 -4.18 0.31
CA LEU A 29 9.42 -4.71 -1.02
C LEU A 29 9.30 -3.60 -2.08
N PRO A 30 10.21 -3.52 -3.07
CA PRO A 30 10.14 -2.49 -4.12
C PRO A 30 9.00 -2.71 -5.11
N LEU A 31 8.51 -3.94 -5.26
CA LEU A 31 7.36 -4.29 -6.09
C LEU A 31 6.35 -5.14 -5.29
N PRO A 32 5.05 -5.09 -5.62
CA PRO A 32 4.07 -5.99 -5.04
C PRO A 32 4.36 -7.44 -5.44
N ILE A 33 4.01 -8.39 -4.56
CA ILE A 33 4.04 -9.82 -4.87
C ILE A 33 2.79 -10.13 -5.71
N ILE A 34 3.01 -10.74 -6.86
CA ILE A 34 1.95 -11.17 -7.78
C ILE A 34 2.15 -12.66 -8.04
N ASP A 35 1.14 -13.45 -7.70
CA ASP A 35 1.18 -14.91 -7.84
C ASP A 35 1.11 -15.35 -9.30
N ASP A 36 0.45 -14.55 -10.15
CA ASP A 36 0.39 -14.75 -11.60
C ASP A 36 1.78 -14.62 -12.24
N GLU A 37 2.35 -15.75 -12.66
CA GLU A 37 3.66 -15.87 -13.31
C GLU A 37 3.80 -14.96 -14.53
N ASP A 38 2.73 -14.70 -15.29
CA ASP A 38 2.75 -13.84 -16.49
C ASP A 38 2.80 -12.35 -16.15
N ARG A 39 2.47 -11.99 -14.90
CA ARG A 39 2.43 -10.61 -14.41
C ARG A 39 3.44 -10.33 -13.32
N ARG A 40 4.14 -11.37 -12.84
CA ARG A 40 5.20 -11.25 -11.84
C ARG A 40 6.27 -10.26 -12.31
N GLY A 41 6.68 -9.40 -11.38
CA GLY A 41 7.70 -8.40 -11.64
C GLY A 41 9.05 -9.01 -12.05
N LYS A 42 9.90 -8.18 -12.64
CA LYS A 42 11.26 -8.58 -13.05
C LYS A 42 12.30 -7.60 -12.50
N VAL A 43 13.51 -8.09 -12.30
CA VAL A 43 14.65 -7.31 -11.80
C VAL A 43 15.75 -7.32 -12.85
N ILE A 44 16.04 -6.14 -13.40
CA ILE A 44 17.24 -5.91 -14.22
C ILE A 44 18.37 -5.60 -13.23
N ARG A 45 19.31 -6.55 -13.07
CA ARG A 45 20.45 -6.37 -12.17
C ARG A 45 21.60 -5.75 -12.93
N VAL A 46 22.10 -4.63 -12.43
CA VAL A 46 23.30 -3.96 -12.90
C VAL A 46 24.44 -4.34 -11.97
N TRP A 47 25.45 -5.02 -12.51
CA TRP A 47 26.61 -5.51 -11.78
C TRP A 47 27.72 -4.46 -11.85
N MET A 48 27.97 -3.78 -10.74
CA MET A 48 29.02 -2.77 -10.65
C MET A 48 30.31 -3.41 -10.12
N ARG A 49 31.45 -3.10 -10.75
CA ARG A 49 32.76 -3.45 -10.22
C ARG A 49 33.25 -2.36 -9.29
N ALA A 50 33.77 -2.77 -8.14
CA ALA A 50 34.42 -1.89 -7.18
C ALA A 50 35.80 -2.42 -6.85
N SER A 51 36.76 -1.53 -6.61
CA SER A 51 38.12 -1.89 -6.16
C SER A 51 38.08 -2.72 -4.88
N ASP A 52 37.19 -2.35 -3.95
CA ASP A 52 36.88 -3.08 -2.72
C ASP A 52 35.35 -3.17 -2.53
N PRO A 53 34.71 -4.30 -2.90
CA PRO A 53 33.28 -4.50 -2.74
C PRO A 53 32.80 -4.58 -1.28
N ASP A 54 33.69 -4.82 -0.31
CA ASP A 54 33.34 -4.93 1.11
C ASP A 54 33.50 -3.60 1.86
N GLY A 55 34.07 -2.58 1.19
CA GLY A 55 34.31 -1.27 1.76
C GLY A 55 33.04 -0.50 2.12
N ASP A 56 33.16 0.40 3.11
CA ASP A 56 32.11 1.36 3.46
C ASP A 56 31.97 2.51 2.46
N VAL A 57 33.02 2.71 1.65
CA VAL A 57 33.12 3.68 0.55
C VAL A 57 33.59 2.92 -0.68
N LEU A 58 32.83 3.04 -1.77
CA LEU A 58 33.08 2.30 -3.00
C LEU A 58 33.76 3.18 -4.04
N GLU A 59 34.91 2.74 -4.51
CA GLU A 59 35.51 3.19 -5.75
C GLU A 59 35.01 2.29 -6.88
N LEU A 60 34.04 2.79 -7.66
CA LEU A 60 33.44 2.04 -8.76
C LEU A 60 34.26 2.20 -10.03
N GLU A 61 34.59 1.07 -10.66
CA GLU A 61 35.41 1.00 -11.87
C GLU A 61 34.57 0.93 -13.16
N GLY A 62 33.29 0.56 -13.05
CA GLY A 62 32.39 0.41 -14.20
C GLY A 62 31.34 -0.69 -14.01
N ILE A 63 30.61 -1.00 -15.08
CA ILE A 63 29.60 -2.07 -15.12
C ILE A 63 30.19 -3.30 -15.81
N SER A 64 30.20 -4.45 -15.13
CA SER A 64 30.69 -5.69 -15.73
C SER A 64 29.64 -6.39 -16.58
N ARG A 65 28.40 -6.47 -16.10
CA ARG A 65 27.29 -7.10 -16.82
C ARG A 65 25.92 -6.58 -16.39
N ILE A 66 24.93 -6.81 -17.23
CA ILE A 66 23.52 -6.61 -16.92
C ILE A 66 22.81 -7.93 -17.18
N ASP A 67 21.94 -8.34 -16.26
CA ASP A 67 21.11 -9.52 -16.46
C ASP A 67 19.68 -9.29 -15.95
N LEU A 68 18.79 -10.23 -16.31
CA LEU A 68 17.38 -10.20 -15.94
C LEU A 68 17.05 -11.42 -15.10
N VAL A 69 16.42 -11.20 -13.95
CA VAL A 69 15.89 -12.27 -13.10
C VAL A 69 14.45 -12.01 -12.72
N ASP A 70 13.75 -13.07 -12.33
CA ASP A 70 12.42 -12.97 -11.75
C ASP A 70 12.46 -12.24 -10.40
N TYR A 71 11.48 -11.38 -10.16
CA TYR A 71 11.32 -10.76 -8.85
C TYR A 71 10.99 -11.83 -7.81
N MET A 72 11.62 -11.74 -6.63
CA MET A 72 11.58 -12.78 -5.59
C MET A 72 12.19 -14.12 -6.01
N SER A 73 13.07 -14.15 -7.02
CA SER A 73 13.81 -15.37 -7.38
C SER A 73 14.99 -15.66 -6.44
N GLY A 74 15.25 -16.95 -6.23
CA GLY A 74 16.33 -17.46 -5.39
C GLY A 74 15.82 -18.14 -4.12
N GLU A 75 16.77 -18.54 -3.27
CA GLU A 75 16.45 -19.14 -1.97
C GLU A 75 16.19 -18.06 -0.91
N GLY A 76 15.29 -18.38 0.03
CA GLY A 76 14.93 -17.54 1.16
C GLY A 76 13.44 -17.23 1.24
N GLY A 77 13.00 -16.85 2.42
CA GLY A 77 11.65 -16.35 2.66
C GLY A 77 11.51 -14.87 2.28
N LEU A 78 10.31 -14.34 2.51
CA LEU A 78 9.99 -12.93 2.27
C LEU A 78 10.98 -11.97 2.95
N ASP A 79 11.32 -12.22 4.20
CA ASP A 79 12.20 -11.33 4.97
C ASP A 79 13.65 -11.39 4.47
N ASP A 80 14.09 -12.53 3.95
CA ASP A 80 15.40 -12.65 3.30
C ASP A 80 15.47 -11.78 2.04
N HIS A 81 14.40 -11.75 1.25
CA HIS A 81 14.30 -10.87 0.08
C HIS A 81 14.25 -9.39 0.46
N LYS A 82 13.52 -9.01 1.52
CA LYS A 82 13.52 -7.64 2.04
C LYS A 82 14.94 -7.22 2.44
N ARG A 83 15.64 -8.08 3.20
CA ARG A 83 17.05 -7.87 3.58
C ARG A 83 17.92 -7.69 2.35
N LYS A 84 17.88 -8.62 1.38
CA LYS A 84 18.63 -8.53 0.11
C LYS A 84 18.41 -7.22 -0.62
N TYR A 85 17.15 -6.79 -0.77
CA TYR A 85 16.83 -5.57 -1.51
C TYR A 85 17.15 -4.28 -0.74
N LEU A 86 17.22 -4.34 0.60
CA LEU A 86 17.47 -3.20 1.48
C LEU A 86 16.55 -2.01 1.15
N TYR A 87 15.28 -2.28 0.85
CA TYR A 87 14.38 -1.31 0.24
C TYR A 87 13.44 -0.61 1.22
N ARG A 88 13.21 0.68 1.01
CA ARG A 88 12.13 1.46 1.64
C ARG A 88 11.71 2.61 0.72
N ASP A 89 10.41 2.89 0.64
CA ASP A 89 9.94 4.09 -0.07
C ASP A 89 10.45 5.37 0.63
N PRO A 90 10.84 6.41 -0.13
CA PRO A 90 11.25 7.70 0.44
C PRO A 90 10.13 8.33 1.29
N VAL A 91 10.51 8.97 2.40
CA VAL A 91 9.54 9.63 3.28
C VAL A 91 9.22 11.02 2.71
N GLY A 92 8.02 11.19 2.16
CA GLY A 92 7.51 12.46 1.63
C GLY A 92 7.86 12.74 0.17
N SER A 93 7.01 13.54 -0.50
CA SER A 93 7.13 13.86 -1.94
C SER A 93 8.34 14.71 -2.33
N ASN A 94 8.90 15.48 -1.39
CA ASN A 94 10.00 16.41 -1.65
C ASN A 94 11.38 15.75 -1.52
N THR A 95 11.44 14.47 -1.17
CA THR A 95 12.69 13.75 -0.97
C THR A 95 13.32 13.44 -2.33
N THR A 96 14.51 14.00 -2.56
CA THR A 96 15.25 13.88 -3.82
C THR A 96 16.23 12.71 -3.83
N TRP A 97 16.15 11.80 -2.86
CA TRP A 97 17.03 10.64 -2.73
C TRP A 97 16.21 9.40 -2.32
N GLY A 98 16.75 8.21 -2.54
CA GLY A 98 16.19 6.93 -2.13
C GLY A 98 17.08 6.23 -1.12
N PHE A 99 16.51 5.30 -0.36
CA PHE A 99 17.23 4.53 0.67
C PHE A 99 18.18 3.47 0.10
N SER A 100 17.94 3.07 -1.14
CA SER A 100 18.58 1.89 -1.74
C SER A 100 18.92 2.22 -3.18
N PRO A 101 19.91 1.53 -3.77
CA PRO A 101 20.31 1.75 -5.13
C PRO A 101 19.37 0.96 -6.08
N ILE A 102 18.06 1.22 -5.97
CA ILE A 102 16.97 0.58 -6.72
C ILE A 102 16.10 1.65 -7.37
N TYR A 103 15.86 1.50 -8.67
CA TYR A 103 14.99 2.39 -9.42
C TYR A 103 13.78 1.64 -10.00
N LYS A 104 12.57 2.14 -9.73
CA LYS A 104 11.31 1.59 -10.27
C LYS A 104 11.12 2.04 -11.72
N LEU A 105 11.44 1.18 -12.69
CA LEU A 105 11.19 1.42 -14.12
C LEU A 105 9.68 1.38 -14.43
N GLY A 106 8.97 0.44 -13.82
CA GLY A 106 7.56 0.16 -14.12
C GLY A 106 7.40 -0.64 -15.41
N ALA A 107 6.19 -0.64 -15.97
CA ALA A 107 5.90 -1.33 -17.23
C ALA A 107 6.44 -0.54 -18.44
N PRO A 108 6.99 -1.22 -19.47
CA PRO A 108 7.48 -0.57 -20.67
C PRO A 108 6.36 0.06 -21.51
N LYS A 109 6.75 1.04 -22.33
CA LYS A 109 5.85 1.71 -23.28
C LYS A 109 6.43 1.64 -24.68
N GLY A 110 5.57 1.37 -25.67
CA GLY A 110 5.96 1.36 -27.08
C GLY A 110 6.80 0.15 -27.49
N ASP A 111 7.61 0.32 -28.52
CA ASP A 111 8.58 -0.61 -29.11
C ASP A 111 9.99 -0.38 -28.53
N LEU A 112 11.04 -0.95 -29.14
CA LEU A 112 12.41 -0.79 -28.66
C LEU A 112 12.87 0.68 -28.65
N GLU A 113 12.65 1.40 -29.73
CA GLU A 113 13.03 2.81 -29.83
C GLU A 113 12.29 3.68 -28.82
N ALA A 114 10.98 3.48 -28.64
CA ALA A 114 10.24 4.19 -27.61
C ALA A 114 10.76 3.92 -26.18
N ARG A 115 11.29 2.72 -25.92
CA ARG A 115 11.92 2.37 -24.64
C ARG A 115 13.27 3.07 -24.48
N VAL A 116 14.11 3.09 -25.51
CA VAL A 116 15.39 3.84 -25.50
C VAL A 116 15.12 5.32 -25.26
N VAL A 117 14.18 5.92 -25.99
CA VAL A 117 13.77 7.33 -25.79
C VAL A 117 13.23 7.57 -24.39
N ALA A 118 12.49 6.62 -23.79
CA ALA A 118 12.07 6.76 -22.40
C ALA A 118 13.27 6.74 -21.43
N LEU A 119 14.32 5.96 -21.72
CA LEU A 119 15.52 5.86 -20.87
C LEU A 119 16.40 7.11 -20.97
N VAL A 120 16.72 7.57 -22.18
CA VAL A 120 17.75 8.61 -22.47
C VAL A 120 17.26 9.78 -23.34
N GLY A 121 15.97 9.84 -23.68
CA GLY A 121 15.46 10.89 -24.56
C GLY A 121 15.87 10.71 -26.01
N ILE A 122 15.70 11.76 -26.82
CA ILE A 122 16.07 11.78 -28.23
C ILE A 122 17.43 12.49 -28.35
N ALA A 123 18.32 11.95 -29.18
CA ALA A 123 19.58 12.62 -29.50
C ALA A 123 19.31 13.97 -30.19
N ASP A 124 20.14 14.98 -29.91
CA ASP A 124 20.06 16.26 -30.61
C ASP A 124 20.51 16.14 -32.08
N ASP A 125 20.41 17.24 -32.84
CA ASP A 125 20.77 17.28 -34.27
C ASP A 125 22.25 16.90 -34.52
N ASP A 126 23.10 17.00 -33.49
CA ASP A 126 24.51 16.65 -33.52
C ASP A 126 24.77 15.19 -33.08
N GLY A 127 23.73 14.44 -32.74
CA GLY A 127 23.79 13.03 -32.34
C GLY A 127 24.14 12.78 -30.87
N PHE A 128 24.15 13.82 -30.02
CA PHE A 128 24.45 13.70 -28.60
C PHE A 128 23.20 13.45 -27.75
N LEU A 129 23.31 12.52 -26.79
CA LEU A 129 22.25 12.26 -25.81
C LEU A 129 22.33 13.28 -24.67
N ARG A 130 21.29 14.12 -24.53
CA ARG A 130 21.20 15.15 -23.46
C ARG A 130 20.29 14.73 -22.31
N TRP A 131 20.26 13.44 -21.99
CA TRP A 131 19.39 12.92 -20.94
C TRP A 131 19.65 13.55 -19.57
N ARG A 132 20.87 14.02 -19.28
CA ARG A 132 21.21 14.71 -18.03
C ARG A 132 20.54 16.08 -17.87
N GLU A 133 19.99 16.65 -18.93
CA GLU A 133 19.24 17.91 -18.92
C GLU A 133 17.73 17.68 -18.98
N ASP A 134 17.30 16.53 -19.51
CA ASP A 134 15.89 16.16 -19.66
C ASP A 134 15.33 15.48 -18.39
N LYS A 135 14.54 16.25 -17.65
CA LYS A 135 13.90 15.85 -16.40
C LYS A 135 12.90 14.70 -16.56
N ASP A 136 12.47 14.39 -17.77
CA ASP A 136 11.46 13.37 -18.02
C ASP A 136 12.06 11.98 -18.27
N THR A 137 13.32 11.91 -18.68
CA THR A 137 14.04 10.64 -18.91
C THR A 137 14.19 9.81 -17.65
N ARG A 138 14.26 8.48 -17.82
CA ARG A 138 14.48 7.58 -16.67
C ARG A 138 15.88 7.71 -16.10
N PHE A 139 16.90 7.90 -16.94
CA PHE A 139 18.28 8.02 -16.47
C PHE A 139 18.51 9.31 -15.66
N PHE A 140 17.91 10.44 -16.04
CA PHE A 140 17.94 11.66 -15.23
C PHE A 140 17.36 11.41 -13.83
N LYS A 141 16.18 10.79 -13.77
CA LYS A 141 15.50 10.48 -12.50
C LYS A 141 16.31 9.48 -11.67
N LEU A 142 16.95 8.50 -12.30
CA LEU A 142 17.84 7.53 -11.66
C LEU A 142 19.06 8.23 -11.03
N GLU A 143 19.79 9.04 -11.81
CA GLU A 143 20.94 9.79 -11.32
C GLU A 143 20.53 10.68 -10.14
N LYS A 144 19.48 11.50 -10.32
CA LYS A 144 19.09 12.47 -9.29
C LYS A 144 18.52 11.83 -8.04
N ARG A 145 17.69 10.79 -8.17
CA ARG A 145 16.90 10.25 -7.05
C ARG A 145 17.47 8.99 -6.43
N VAL A 146 18.40 8.30 -7.07
CA VAL A 146 18.90 7.02 -6.59
C VAL A 146 20.41 7.08 -6.38
N LEU A 147 21.19 7.32 -7.43
CA LEU A 147 22.64 7.13 -7.36
C LEU A 147 23.41 8.38 -6.92
N GLY A 148 22.94 9.58 -7.25
CA GLY A 148 23.64 10.85 -7.02
C GLY A 148 23.95 11.12 -5.55
N ASP A 149 23.04 10.74 -4.66
CA ASP A 149 23.22 10.99 -3.23
C ASP A 149 24.31 10.09 -2.60
N TYR A 150 24.61 8.91 -3.18
CA TYR A 150 25.72 8.07 -2.70
C TYR A 150 27.07 8.77 -2.86
N GLN A 151 27.28 9.52 -3.95
CA GLN A 151 28.50 10.33 -4.10
C GLN A 151 28.46 11.55 -3.16
N LEU A 152 27.32 12.22 -3.02
CA LEU A 152 27.18 13.39 -2.13
C LEU A 152 27.36 13.04 -0.64
N SER A 153 26.95 11.84 -0.25
CA SER A 153 27.11 11.32 1.12
C SER A 153 28.48 10.69 1.37
N GLY A 154 29.36 10.66 0.36
CA GLY A 154 30.71 10.11 0.48
C GLY A 154 30.78 8.58 0.47
N ARG A 155 29.71 7.90 0.03
CA ARG A 155 29.66 6.44 -0.11
C ARG A 155 30.22 5.96 -1.44
N PHE A 156 30.21 6.81 -2.47
CA PHE A 156 30.98 6.62 -3.69
C PHE A 156 32.13 7.64 -3.74
N THR A 157 33.29 7.23 -4.24
CA THR A 157 34.40 8.17 -4.50
C THR A 157 34.04 9.14 -5.63
N GLN A 158 34.74 10.28 -5.68
CA GLN A 158 34.47 11.27 -6.73
C GLN A 158 34.78 10.70 -8.12
N GLY A 159 33.84 10.87 -9.06
CA GLY A 159 33.99 10.43 -10.45
C GLY A 159 33.50 9.00 -10.71
N SER A 160 33.35 8.16 -9.68
CA SER A 160 32.80 6.80 -9.82
C SER A 160 31.39 6.78 -10.39
N LEU A 161 30.53 7.72 -9.97
CA LEU A 161 29.17 7.81 -10.52
C LEU A 161 29.19 8.11 -12.02
N ASP A 162 30.05 9.02 -12.48
CA ASP A 162 30.11 9.40 -13.88
C ASP A 162 30.61 8.27 -14.78
N GLY A 163 31.50 7.42 -14.27
CA GLY A 163 31.88 6.17 -14.94
C GLY A 163 30.68 5.24 -15.12
N ILE A 164 29.96 4.96 -14.05
CA ILE A 164 28.77 4.08 -14.08
C ILE A 164 27.68 4.62 -15.00
N LEU A 165 27.40 5.93 -14.97
CA LEU A 165 26.38 6.53 -15.84
C LEU A 165 26.76 6.46 -17.32
N ARG A 166 28.05 6.58 -17.65
CA ARG A 166 28.55 6.42 -19.02
C ARG A 166 28.42 4.98 -19.51
N ASP A 167 28.73 4.02 -18.65
CA ASP A 167 28.55 2.61 -18.97
C ASP A 167 27.07 2.26 -19.16
N LEU A 168 26.17 2.79 -18.31
CA LEU A 168 24.71 2.65 -18.48
C LEU A 168 24.24 3.21 -19.81
N GLU A 169 24.73 4.38 -20.21
CA GLU A 169 24.40 5.00 -21.49
C GLU A 169 24.85 4.13 -22.66
N SER A 170 26.06 3.57 -22.60
CA SER A 170 26.55 2.62 -23.63
C SER A 170 25.72 1.33 -23.71
N LYS A 171 25.05 0.95 -22.62
CA LYS A 171 24.24 -0.26 -22.47
C LYS A 171 22.73 0.01 -22.55
N VAL A 172 22.31 1.19 -23.01
CA VAL A 172 20.90 1.58 -23.04
C VAL A 172 20.04 0.63 -23.87
N HIS A 173 20.54 0.15 -25.01
CA HIS A 173 19.82 -0.81 -25.86
C HIS A 173 19.65 -2.16 -25.17
N GLU A 174 20.70 -2.67 -24.50
CA GLU A 174 20.64 -3.91 -23.71
C GLU A 174 19.57 -3.81 -22.60
N ILE A 175 19.53 -2.68 -21.87
CA ILE A 175 18.51 -2.44 -20.84
C ILE A 175 17.11 -2.35 -21.46
N ALA A 176 16.98 -1.66 -22.60
CA ALA A 176 15.71 -1.50 -23.29
C ALA A 176 15.17 -2.85 -23.77
N GLU A 177 16.02 -3.73 -24.32
CA GLU A 177 15.67 -5.09 -24.73
C GLU A 177 15.16 -5.93 -23.57
N LEU A 178 15.84 -5.92 -22.42
CA LEU A 178 15.39 -6.63 -21.22
C LEU A 178 14.06 -6.09 -20.67
N TRP A 179 13.77 -4.81 -20.90
CA TRP A 179 12.55 -4.11 -20.48
C TRP A 179 11.43 -4.19 -21.54
N GLU A 180 10.98 -5.39 -21.93
CA GLU A 180 10.03 -5.55 -23.04
C GLU A 180 8.58 -5.86 -22.68
N ASP A 181 8.33 -6.56 -21.57
CA ASP A 181 7.00 -7.09 -21.28
C ASP A 181 6.09 -6.05 -20.62
N LYS A 182 5.09 -5.57 -21.38
CA LYS A 182 4.11 -4.57 -20.93
C LYS A 182 3.19 -5.07 -19.81
N LYS A 183 3.07 -6.38 -19.61
CA LYS A 183 2.26 -6.97 -18.54
C LYS A 183 2.98 -6.95 -17.18
N ARG A 184 4.30 -6.77 -17.20
CA ARG A 184 5.17 -6.85 -16.02
C ARG A 184 5.69 -5.48 -15.62
N SER A 185 5.99 -5.35 -14.32
CA SER A 185 6.70 -4.19 -13.79
C SER A 185 8.17 -4.53 -13.56
N TYR A 186 9.06 -3.63 -13.91
CA TYR A 186 10.50 -3.81 -13.81
C TYR A 186 11.11 -2.87 -12.76
N ILE A 187 12.18 -3.35 -12.12
CA ILE A 187 13.11 -2.52 -11.34
C ILE A 187 14.52 -2.66 -11.91
N LEU A 188 15.28 -1.57 -11.87
CA LEU A 188 16.74 -1.56 -12.03
C LEU A 188 17.37 -1.65 -10.64
N MET A 189 18.20 -2.66 -10.41
CA MET A 189 18.86 -2.90 -9.13
C MET A 189 20.37 -2.86 -9.31
N PHE A 190 21.03 -1.98 -8.59
CA PHE A 190 22.48 -1.84 -8.64
C PHE A 190 23.10 -2.60 -7.48
N GLY A 191 23.89 -3.60 -7.80
CA GLY A 191 24.62 -4.42 -6.84
C GLY A 191 26.09 -4.50 -7.23
N LEU A 192 26.89 -5.17 -6.41
CA LEU A 192 28.33 -5.28 -6.66
C LEU A 192 28.65 -6.66 -7.24
N GLU A 193 29.68 -6.72 -8.07
CA GLU A 193 30.28 -7.98 -8.45
C GLU A 193 31.37 -8.36 -7.43
N LYS A 194 31.26 -9.57 -6.87
CA LYS A 194 32.29 -10.15 -6.01
C LYS A 194 32.54 -11.60 -6.38
N ASN A 195 33.74 -11.92 -6.85
CA ASN A 195 34.13 -13.28 -7.24
C ASN A 195 33.14 -13.93 -8.25
N GLY A 196 32.66 -13.16 -9.23
CA GLY A 196 31.69 -13.61 -10.23
C GLY A 196 30.26 -13.81 -9.72
N LYS A 197 29.96 -13.42 -8.48
CA LYS A 197 28.62 -13.45 -7.87
C LYS A 197 28.05 -12.04 -7.71
N TYR A 198 26.72 -11.96 -7.74
CA TYR A 198 26.00 -10.72 -7.48
C TYR A 198 25.89 -10.53 -5.98
N LEU A 199 26.44 -9.43 -5.49
CA LEU A 199 26.22 -8.96 -4.14
C LEU A 199 25.03 -8.01 -4.15
N TYR A 200 23.96 -8.39 -3.47
CA TYR A 200 22.75 -7.59 -3.37
C TYR A 200 22.99 -6.31 -2.54
N PRO A 201 22.14 -5.27 -2.70
CA PRO A 201 22.29 -4.04 -1.91
C PRO A 201 22.38 -4.28 -0.41
N GLY A 202 21.55 -5.17 0.13
CA GLY A 202 21.56 -5.54 1.54
C GLY A 202 22.67 -6.51 1.96
N GLU A 203 23.63 -6.80 1.10
CA GLU A 203 24.83 -7.56 1.43
C GLU A 203 26.08 -6.65 1.41
N ALA A 204 26.01 -5.49 0.77
CA ALA A 204 27.12 -4.53 0.68
C ALA A 204 27.11 -3.49 1.81
N ASN A 205 28.25 -3.33 2.49
CA ASN A 205 28.40 -2.46 3.67
C ASN A 205 28.14 -0.99 3.35
N ALA A 206 28.67 -0.47 2.23
CA ALA A 206 28.41 0.91 1.80
C ALA A 206 26.93 1.25 1.67
N PHE A 207 26.11 0.32 1.16
CA PHE A 207 24.67 0.53 1.01
C PHE A 207 23.93 0.40 2.34
N LYS A 208 24.29 -0.56 3.20
CA LYS A 208 23.74 -0.68 4.57
C LYS A 208 24.01 0.57 5.39
N GLY A 209 25.27 1.02 5.43
CA GLY A 209 25.65 2.21 6.16
C GLY A 209 24.97 3.46 5.62
N TYR A 210 24.84 3.59 4.29
CA TYR A 210 24.05 4.67 3.69
C TYR A 210 22.59 4.64 4.15
N PHE A 211 21.96 3.46 4.15
CA PHE A 211 20.58 3.28 4.61
C PHE A 211 20.44 3.73 6.07
N GLU A 212 21.32 3.28 6.96
CA GLU A 212 21.35 3.64 8.39
C GLU A 212 21.52 5.14 8.61
N ASP A 213 22.46 5.77 7.88
CA ASP A 213 22.71 7.21 7.95
C ASP A 213 21.51 8.05 7.49
N LYS A 214 20.79 7.58 6.47
CA LYS A 214 19.56 8.23 6.01
C LYS A 214 18.39 7.98 6.95
N PHE A 215 18.31 6.77 7.48
CA PHE A 215 17.24 6.35 8.36
C PHE A 215 17.31 7.07 9.71
N SER A 216 18.48 7.17 10.33
CA SER A 216 18.69 7.91 11.59
C SER A 216 18.23 9.38 11.49
N LYS A 217 18.45 10.03 10.33
CA LYS A 217 17.96 11.40 10.06
C LYS A 217 16.44 11.48 10.01
N VAL A 218 15.77 10.47 9.47
CA VAL A 218 14.31 10.40 9.36
C VAL A 218 13.67 10.06 10.70
N SER A 219 14.28 9.14 11.46
CA SER A 219 13.82 8.66 12.77
C SER A 219 14.11 9.65 13.90
N GLY A 220 14.56 10.87 13.59
CA GLY A 220 14.85 11.91 14.59
C GLY A 220 16.02 11.56 15.52
N ASP A 221 16.75 10.49 15.24
CA ASP A 221 17.87 9.99 16.03
C ASP A 221 19.17 10.64 15.53
N SER A 222 19.16 11.97 15.46
CA SER A 222 20.40 12.71 15.33
C SER A 222 21.13 12.57 16.67
N GLY A 223 22.19 11.77 16.74
CA GLY A 223 23.01 11.51 17.95
C GLY A 223 23.58 12.74 18.69
N LYS A 224 23.13 13.95 18.35
CA LYS A 224 23.19 15.12 19.23
C LYS A 224 22.00 15.08 20.17
N ALA A 225 22.21 14.50 21.35
CA ALA A 225 21.37 14.74 22.52
C ALA A 225 21.24 16.25 22.72
N GLY A 226 20.13 16.81 22.23
CA GLY A 226 19.79 18.20 22.48
C GLY A 226 19.58 18.36 23.97
N LYS A 227 20.59 18.86 24.68
CA LYS A 227 20.48 19.34 26.06
C LYS A 227 19.26 20.27 26.14
N GLY A 228 18.13 19.75 26.66
CA GLY A 228 16.93 20.56 26.93
C GLY A 228 15.58 20.01 26.47
N LYS A 229 15.48 18.87 25.76
CA LYS A 229 14.15 18.26 25.52
C LYS A 229 13.72 17.49 26.77
N GLY A 230 12.64 17.95 27.40
CA GLY A 230 12.03 17.29 28.56
C GLY A 230 11.67 15.84 28.27
N GLU A 231 11.44 15.06 29.33
CA GLU A 231 11.06 13.64 29.27
C GLU A 231 9.78 13.46 28.43
N VAL A 232 9.89 12.80 27.27
CA VAL A 232 8.75 12.51 26.40
C VAL A 232 8.29 11.08 26.67
N ARG A 233 6.98 10.90 26.91
CA ARG A 233 6.37 9.58 27.02
C ARG A 233 5.80 9.15 25.69
N CYS A 234 6.00 7.89 25.34
CA CYS A 234 5.41 7.31 24.16
C CYS A 234 3.88 7.18 24.30
N SER A 235 3.12 7.69 23.33
CA SER A 235 1.66 7.56 23.29
C SER A 235 1.16 6.13 23.10
N MET A 236 2.03 5.19 22.70
CA MET A 236 1.66 3.78 22.46
C MET A 236 1.94 2.88 23.68
N CYS A 237 3.13 2.96 24.27
CA CYS A 237 3.56 2.05 25.35
C CYS A 237 3.80 2.75 26.70
N ASP A 238 3.60 4.06 26.79
CA ASP A 238 3.85 4.92 27.97
C ASP A 238 5.30 4.90 28.50
N GLN A 239 6.23 4.25 27.77
CA GLN A 239 7.65 4.27 28.13
C GLN A 239 8.25 5.67 27.92
N LYS A 240 9.13 6.04 28.85
CA LYS A 240 9.87 7.31 28.84
C LYS A 240 11.07 7.20 27.90
N GLY A 241 11.25 8.17 27.02
CA GLY A 241 12.35 8.20 26.06
C GLY A 241 12.95 9.60 25.88
N SER A 242 14.21 9.64 25.44
CA SER A 242 14.92 10.87 25.10
C SER A 242 14.70 11.32 23.65
N SER A 243 14.34 10.41 22.75
CA SER A 243 13.97 10.68 21.37
C SER A 243 12.58 10.11 21.05
N SER A 244 11.81 10.86 20.27
CA SER A 244 10.47 10.46 19.82
C SER A 244 10.28 10.79 18.35
N VAL A 245 9.59 9.90 17.66
CA VAL A 245 9.13 10.06 16.28
C VAL A 245 7.63 10.31 16.30
N ASN A 246 7.14 11.13 15.38
CA ASN A 246 5.71 11.38 15.27
C ASN A 246 5.02 10.39 14.31
N LEU A 247 3.70 10.22 14.47
CA LEU A 247 2.90 9.28 13.67
C LEU A 247 2.89 9.61 12.16
N ASP A 248 3.13 10.86 11.75
CA ASP A 248 3.20 11.30 10.34
C ASP A 248 4.28 10.57 9.53
N LYS A 249 5.31 10.05 10.20
CA LYS A 249 6.37 9.26 9.56
C LYS A 249 5.92 7.85 9.16
N ILE A 250 4.78 7.40 9.65
CA ILE A 250 4.18 6.09 9.35
C ILE A 250 2.91 6.27 8.49
N PHE A 251 2.07 7.23 8.85
CA PHE A 251 0.78 7.49 8.20
C PHE A 251 0.72 8.93 7.69
N ALA A 252 0.64 9.11 6.38
CA ALA A 252 0.66 10.46 5.79
C ALA A 252 -0.64 11.25 6.10
N PHE A 253 -1.71 10.56 6.50
CA PHE A 253 -2.94 11.21 6.97
C PHE A 253 -2.79 11.88 8.35
N ALA A 254 -1.78 11.51 9.14
CA ALA A 254 -1.48 12.12 10.43
C ALA A 254 -0.74 13.46 10.22
N THR A 255 -1.39 14.41 9.56
CA THR A 255 -0.74 15.65 9.11
C THR A 255 -0.61 16.70 10.22
N PHE A 256 0.55 17.36 10.25
CA PHE A 256 0.89 18.48 11.14
C PHE A 256 1.13 19.80 10.39
N ASP A 257 0.82 19.82 9.10
CA ASP A 257 1.05 20.95 8.18
C ASP A 257 0.29 22.23 8.57
N LYS A 258 -0.94 22.07 9.07
CA LYS A 258 -1.81 23.17 9.48
C LYS A 258 -1.76 23.35 10.99
N ALA A 259 -1.57 24.61 11.42
CA ALA A 259 -1.57 24.98 12.84
C ALA A 259 -2.87 24.57 13.56
N SER A 260 -4.00 24.48 12.85
CA SER A 260 -5.29 24.02 13.40
C SER A 260 -5.26 22.59 13.93
N PHE A 261 -4.33 21.74 13.48
CA PHE A 261 -4.15 20.38 13.99
C PHE A 261 -3.22 20.30 15.20
N LEU A 262 -2.59 21.42 15.58
CA LEU A 262 -1.59 21.46 16.65
C LEU A 262 -2.17 22.03 17.94
N PRO A 263 -1.81 21.46 19.11
CA PRO A 263 -2.20 22.00 20.41
C PRO A 263 -1.81 23.47 20.54
N GLY A 264 -2.81 24.30 20.86
CA GLY A 264 -2.61 25.75 21.04
C GLY A 264 -2.25 26.51 19.76
N LEU A 265 -2.45 25.91 18.58
CA LEU A 265 -2.08 26.48 17.28
C LEU A 265 -0.57 26.79 17.14
N ASP A 266 0.26 26.13 17.96
CA ASP A 266 1.71 26.38 18.00
C ASP A 266 2.48 25.28 17.26
N LYS A 267 3.23 25.68 16.23
CA LYS A 267 4.12 24.80 15.47
C LYS A 267 5.19 24.15 16.34
N LYS A 268 5.63 24.79 17.43
CA LYS A 268 6.62 24.19 18.35
C LYS A 268 6.08 22.98 19.10
N SER A 269 4.76 22.81 19.14
CA SER A 269 4.10 21.68 19.80
C SER A 269 4.01 20.44 18.91
N GLU A 270 4.42 20.49 17.65
CA GLU A 270 4.37 19.34 16.72
C GLU A 270 5.02 18.09 17.32
N SER A 271 6.23 18.20 17.86
CA SER A 271 6.95 17.08 18.51
C SER A 271 6.25 16.47 19.74
N LYS A 272 5.19 17.11 20.24
CA LYS A 272 4.38 16.62 21.36
C LYS A 272 3.08 15.96 20.90
N VAL A 273 2.75 16.04 19.61
CA VAL A 273 1.55 15.43 19.05
C VAL A 273 1.84 13.97 18.72
N PHE A 274 1.25 13.07 19.51
CA PHE A 274 1.40 11.62 19.38
C PHE A 274 2.87 11.16 19.26
N PRO A 275 3.73 11.45 20.25
CA PRO A 275 5.12 11.00 20.24
C PRO A 275 5.22 9.49 20.41
N ILE A 276 6.07 8.84 19.62
CA ILE A 276 6.27 7.40 19.58
C ILE A 276 7.74 7.09 19.85
N CYS A 277 8.03 6.11 20.71
CA CYS A 277 9.41 5.64 20.92
C CYS A 277 9.91 4.81 19.73
N GLN A 278 11.22 4.59 19.61
CA GLN A 278 11.80 3.83 18.50
C GLN A 278 11.22 2.40 18.39
N GLY A 279 11.00 1.71 19.52
CA GLY A 279 10.41 0.38 19.51
C GLY A 279 8.99 0.35 18.93
N CYS A 280 8.13 1.31 19.32
CA CYS A 280 6.79 1.41 18.75
C CYS A 280 6.81 1.93 17.30
N PHE A 281 7.78 2.75 16.91
CA PHE A 281 7.98 3.18 15.53
C PHE A 281 8.37 2.02 14.62
N ALA A 282 9.24 1.11 15.10
CA ALA A 282 9.58 -0.13 14.41
C ALA A 282 8.36 -1.05 14.26
N ALA A 283 7.63 -1.31 15.35
CA ALA A 283 6.43 -2.14 15.34
C ALA A 283 5.36 -1.58 14.38
N LEU A 284 5.05 -0.29 14.45
CA LEU A 284 4.08 0.34 13.57
C LEU A 284 4.53 0.38 12.10
N SER A 285 5.83 0.59 11.84
CA SER A 285 6.36 0.56 10.47
C SER A 285 6.23 -0.83 9.85
N SER A 286 6.52 -1.88 10.62
CA SER A 286 6.33 -3.26 10.22
C SER A 286 4.85 -3.58 10.01
N GLY A 287 4.00 -3.21 10.96
CA GLY A 287 2.55 -3.37 10.87
C GLY A 287 1.97 -2.67 9.64
N ARG A 288 2.42 -1.44 9.34
CA ARG A 288 2.02 -0.69 8.15
C ARG A 288 2.40 -1.42 6.86
N GLU A 289 3.61 -1.95 6.76
CA GLU A 289 4.04 -2.72 5.57
C GLU A 289 3.16 -3.97 5.37
N ILE A 290 2.84 -4.68 6.46
CA ILE A 290 1.97 -5.85 6.41
C ILE A 290 0.56 -5.44 5.98
N LEU A 291 0.03 -4.31 6.46
CA LEU A 291 -1.26 -3.79 6.03
C LEU A 291 -1.30 -3.50 4.54
N ASP A 292 -0.33 -2.74 4.04
CA ASP A 292 -0.23 -2.36 2.62
C ASP A 292 -0.15 -3.59 1.70
N ARG A 293 0.55 -4.64 2.15
CA ARG A 293 0.78 -5.87 1.38
C ARG A 293 -0.40 -6.84 1.45
N ALA A 294 -0.87 -7.14 2.66
CA ALA A 294 -1.69 -8.31 2.94
C ALA A 294 -3.10 -7.95 3.42
N PHE A 295 -3.36 -6.73 3.93
CA PHE A 295 -4.68 -6.37 4.48
C PHE A 295 -5.33 -5.19 3.75
N THR A 296 -5.02 -5.03 2.46
CA THR A 296 -5.60 -4.00 1.61
C THR A 296 -6.45 -4.59 0.51
N ASP A 297 -7.76 -4.31 0.55
CA ASP A 297 -8.65 -4.52 -0.58
C ASP A 297 -8.75 -3.26 -1.46
N ARG A 298 -8.80 -3.47 -2.78
CA ARG A 298 -8.97 -2.40 -3.79
C ARG A 298 -10.14 -2.66 -4.72
N GLN A 299 -10.91 -3.73 -4.48
CA GLN A 299 -11.95 -4.19 -5.37
C GLN A 299 -13.36 -3.82 -4.90
N THR A 300 -13.62 -3.84 -3.58
CA THR A 300 -14.97 -3.61 -3.01
C THR A 300 -15.51 -2.25 -3.42
N VAL A 301 -14.71 -1.20 -3.27
CA VAL A 301 -15.09 0.18 -3.64
C VAL A 301 -14.07 0.71 -4.63
N ARG A 302 -14.47 0.81 -5.90
CA ARG A 302 -13.58 1.26 -6.98
C ARG A 302 -13.02 2.66 -6.68
N GLY A 303 -11.71 2.79 -6.81
CA GLY A 303 -10.99 4.06 -6.58
C GLY A 303 -10.56 4.30 -5.15
N LEU A 304 -10.99 3.47 -4.19
CA LEU A 304 -10.56 3.54 -2.79
C LEU A 304 -9.74 2.30 -2.41
N ASN A 305 -8.85 2.49 -1.44
CA ASN A 305 -8.23 1.41 -0.69
C ASN A 305 -9.06 1.16 0.57
N LEU A 306 -9.30 -0.11 0.88
CA LEU A 306 -9.93 -0.57 2.11
C LEU A 306 -8.89 -1.34 2.92
N TYR A 307 -8.43 -0.78 4.03
CA TYR A 307 -7.71 -1.58 5.03
C TYR A 307 -8.69 -2.36 5.88
N VAL A 308 -8.34 -3.61 6.14
CA VAL A 308 -9.04 -4.50 7.06
C VAL A 308 -8.05 -4.93 8.13
N VAL A 309 -7.98 -4.18 9.24
CA VAL A 309 -7.01 -4.44 10.30
C VAL A 309 -7.60 -5.40 11.31
N PRO A 310 -7.03 -6.61 11.49
CA PRO A 310 -7.45 -7.49 12.56
C PRO A 310 -6.86 -7.05 13.91
N GLU A 311 -7.68 -7.04 14.94
CA GLU A 311 -7.26 -6.89 16.34
C GLU A 311 -7.68 -8.13 17.13
N LEU A 312 -6.73 -8.78 17.81
CA LEU A 312 -7.02 -9.91 18.68
C LEU A 312 -7.53 -9.40 20.03
N THR A 313 -8.77 -9.75 20.38
CA THR A 313 -9.44 -9.25 21.59
C THR A 313 -8.74 -9.67 22.89
N LEU A 314 -8.00 -10.78 22.85
CA LEU A 314 -7.26 -11.33 23.98
C LEU A 314 -5.77 -10.92 24.00
N GLY A 315 -5.34 -10.09 23.05
CA GLY A 315 -3.95 -9.65 22.85
C GLY A 315 -3.17 -10.53 21.87
N SER A 316 -2.13 -9.96 21.26
CA SER A 316 -1.28 -10.60 20.24
C SER A 316 -0.66 -11.92 20.71
N ASP A 317 -0.24 -11.99 21.96
CA ASP A 317 0.48 -13.15 22.53
C ASP A 317 -0.40 -14.40 22.65
N LYS A 318 -1.72 -14.27 22.41
CA LYS A 318 -2.70 -15.35 22.49
C LYS A 318 -3.25 -15.77 21.13
N LEU A 319 -2.56 -15.45 20.02
CA LEU A 319 -2.94 -15.94 18.69
C LEU A 319 -3.09 -17.47 18.64
N ALA A 320 -2.30 -18.21 19.41
CA ALA A 320 -2.41 -19.67 19.52
C ALA A 320 -3.74 -20.18 20.12
N MET A 321 -4.53 -19.29 20.75
CA MET A 321 -5.87 -19.60 21.28
C MET A 321 -6.98 -19.33 20.27
N ALA A 322 -6.71 -18.64 19.16
CA ALA A 322 -7.67 -18.44 18.09
C ALA A 322 -7.85 -19.73 17.26
N SER A 323 -8.95 -19.84 16.50
CA SER A 323 -9.08 -20.96 15.55
C SER A 323 -7.95 -20.93 14.51
N GLU A 324 -7.60 -22.10 13.96
CA GLU A 324 -6.58 -22.22 12.91
C GLU A 324 -6.88 -21.29 11.72
N HIS A 325 -8.15 -21.20 11.31
CA HIS A 325 -8.60 -20.31 10.24
C HIS A 325 -8.36 -18.82 10.56
N THR A 326 -8.57 -18.41 11.81
CA THR A 326 -8.31 -17.04 12.27
C THR A 326 -6.82 -16.75 12.40
N ALA A 327 -6.04 -17.70 12.92
CA ALA A 327 -4.59 -17.57 12.97
C ALA A 327 -3.97 -17.46 11.57
N ASP A 328 -4.44 -18.27 10.62
CA ASP A 328 -4.04 -18.20 9.21
C ASP A 328 -4.44 -16.87 8.58
N PHE A 329 -5.61 -16.32 8.90
CA PHE A 329 -6.01 -15.00 8.42
C PHE A 329 -5.11 -13.88 8.96
N VAL A 330 -4.78 -13.89 10.25
CA VAL A 330 -3.88 -12.88 10.84
C VAL A 330 -2.46 -12.99 10.25
N ARG A 331 -2.01 -14.20 9.91
CA ARG A 331 -0.68 -14.44 9.32
C ARG A 331 -0.61 -14.11 7.83
N ASP A 332 -1.56 -14.62 7.05
CA ASP A 332 -1.54 -14.55 5.58
C ASP A 332 -2.22 -13.27 5.06
N GLY A 333 -3.09 -12.68 5.86
CA GLY A 333 -3.95 -11.57 5.48
C GLY A 333 -5.07 -11.95 4.50
N LEU A 334 -5.52 -10.95 3.77
CA LEU A 334 -6.40 -11.08 2.62
C LEU A 334 -5.61 -11.76 1.49
N LYS A 335 -5.97 -13.00 1.14
CA LYS A 335 -5.57 -13.58 -0.14
C LYS A 335 -6.31 -12.83 -1.25
N VAL A 336 -5.78 -12.86 -2.48
CA VAL A 336 -6.46 -12.31 -3.67
C VAL A 336 -7.70 -13.17 -3.95
N GLU A 337 -8.73 -12.98 -3.14
CA GLU A 337 -10.04 -13.57 -3.30
C GLU A 337 -10.98 -12.45 -3.73
N ASP A 338 -11.78 -12.68 -4.77
CA ASP A 338 -12.86 -11.76 -5.19
C ASP A 338 -13.97 -11.60 -4.10
N LYS A 339 -13.78 -12.16 -2.89
CA LYS A 339 -14.78 -12.33 -1.82
C LYS A 339 -14.21 -12.05 -0.41
N VAL A 340 -13.77 -10.82 -0.19
CA VAL A 340 -13.16 -10.35 1.06
C VAL A 340 -14.11 -10.52 2.25
N PHE A 341 -15.32 -9.98 2.18
CA PHE A 341 -16.26 -9.99 3.31
C PHE A 341 -16.72 -11.37 3.70
N ARG A 342 -16.86 -12.29 2.74
CA ARG A 342 -17.13 -13.71 3.01
C ARG A 342 -16.05 -14.35 3.86
N ARG A 343 -14.78 -14.06 3.56
CA ARG A 343 -13.65 -14.57 4.33
C ARG A 343 -13.62 -13.99 5.74
N LEU A 344 -13.95 -12.70 5.87
CA LEU A 344 -14.03 -12.02 7.17
C LEU A 344 -15.19 -12.54 8.03
N ALA A 345 -16.35 -12.84 7.43
CA ALA A 345 -17.52 -13.36 8.13
C ALA A 345 -17.33 -14.79 8.69
N ARG A 346 -16.33 -15.52 8.21
CA ARG A 346 -15.98 -16.88 8.67
C ARG A 346 -15.05 -16.92 9.87
N GLN A 347 -14.49 -15.77 10.25
CA GLN A 347 -13.62 -15.70 11.42
C GLN A 347 -14.42 -15.87 12.70
N ASP A 348 -13.74 -16.31 13.76
CA ASP A 348 -14.35 -16.38 15.08
C ASP A 348 -14.29 -15.01 15.80
N ASP A 349 -15.08 -14.85 16.86
CA ASP A 349 -15.13 -13.59 17.62
C ASP A 349 -13.92 -13.40 18.57
N SER A 350 -12.83 -14.18 18.42
CA SER A 350 -11.55 -13.88 19.10
C SER A 350 -10.85 -12.65 18.50
N LEU A 351 -11.32 -12.19 17.34
CA LEU A 351 -10.85 -10.98 16.68
C LEU A 351 -11.98 -9.96 16.48
N VAL A 352 -11.60 -8.69 16.43
CA VAL A 352 -12.42 -7.60 15.87
C VAL A 352 -11.71 -7.00 14.67
N LEU A 353 -12.48 -6.41 13.76
CA LEU A 353 -11.99 -5.85 12.51
C LEU A 353 -12.17 -4.34 12.52
N HIS A 354 -11.10 -3.61 12.16
CA HIS A 354 -11.16 -2.18 11.89
C HIS A 354 -11.06 -1.95 10.39
N PHE A 355 -12.01 -1.19 9.84
CA PHE A 355 -12.07 -0.84 8.43
C PHE A 355 -11.64 0.61 8.22
N LEU A 356 -10.71 0.85 7.31
CA LEU A 356 -10.30 2.20 6.91
C LEU A 356 -10.41 2.36 5.39
N PHE A 357 -11.32 3.23 4.95
CA PHE A 357 -11.50 3.61 3.55
C PHE A 357 -10.72 4.89 3.27
N TRP A 358 -9.76 4.82 2.34
CA TRP A 358 -8.90 5.94 2.03
C TRP A 358 -8.46 5.95 0.56
N GLU A 359 -8.09 7.12 0.05
CA GLU A 359 -7.49 7.25 -1.29
C GLU A 359 -6.09 7.87 -1.21
N LYS A 360 -5.22 7.45 -2.12
CA LYS A 360 -3.91 8.07 -2.30
C LYS A 360 -4.02 9.17 -3.34
N ASN A 361 -3.79 10.42 -2.94
CA ASN A 361 -3.69 11.55 -3.85
C ASN A 361 -2.26 12.11 -3.80
N GLN A 362 -1.45 11.77 -4.79
CA GLN A 362 -0.01 12.05 -4.81
C GLN A 362 0.70 11.49 -3.56
N ALA A 363 1.14 12.37 -2.65
CA ALA A 363 1.77 12.00 -1.37
C ALA A 363 0.83 12.13 -0.18
N GLN A 364 -0.43 12.51 -0.38
CA GLN A 364 -1.44 12.59 0.66
C GLN A 364 -2.27 11.29 0.72
N GLU A 365 -2.57 10.87 1.95
CA GLU A 365 -3.55 9.84 2.25
C GLU A 365 -4.82 10.53 2.75
N ILE A 366 -5.90 10.46 1.97
CA ILE A 366 -7.17 11.09 2.30
C ILE A 366 -8.08 10.02 2.90
N LEU A 367 -8.42 10.17 4.18
CA LEU A 367 -9.34 9.28 4.87
C LEU A 367 -10.79 9.68 4.55
N HIS A 368 -11.60 8.72 4.15
CA HIS A 368 -13.02 8.93 3.88
C HIS A 368 -13.94 8.35 4.97
N LEU A 369 -13.57 7.20 5.53
CA LEU A 369 -14.36 6.53 6.57
C LEU A 369 -13.46 5.60 7.38
N MET A 370 -13.64 5.61 8.70
CA MET A 370 -13.07 4.61 9.60
C MET A 370 -14.21 3.99 10.40
N VAL A 371 -14.24 2.66 10.47
CA VAL A 371 -15.19 1.89 11.29
C VAL A 371 -14.38 0.96 12.16
N GLU A 372 -14.38 1.22 13.47
CA GLU A 372 -13.64 0.42 14.44
C GLU A 372 -14.55 -0.64 15.09
N ASP A 373 -13.93 -1.67 15.66
CA ASP A 373 -14.58 -2.69 16.51
C ASP A 373 -15.72 -3.47 15.84
N VAL A 374 -15.53 -3.92 14.60
CA VAL A 374 -16.53 -4.74 13.89
C VAL A 374 -16.27 -6.23 14.11
N PRO A 375 -17.12 -6.96 14.85
CA PRO A 375 -16.93 -8.39 15.06
C PRO A 375 -17.31 -9.20 13.81
N PRO A 376 -16.63 -10.33 13.52
CA PRO A 376 -16.99 -11.24 12.42
C PRO A 376 -18.47 -11.68 12.42
N SER A 377 -19.04 -11.93 13.61
CA SER A 377 -20.47 -12.23 13.76
C SER A 377 -21.41 -11.16 13.19
N ARG A 378 -21.01 -9.89 13.18
CA ARG A 378 -21.77 -8.81 12.52
C ARG A 378 -21.79 -9.01 11.01
N LEU A 379 -20.64 -9.31 10.41
CA LEU A 379 -20.52 -9.55 8.96
C LEU A 379 -21.34 -10.77 8.55
N LYS A 380 -21.29 -11.84 9.34
CA LYS A 380 -22.10 -13.05 9.13
C LYS A 380 -23.60 -12.73 9.16
N ARG A 381 -24.05 -11.94 10.15
CA ARG A 381 -25.46 -11.49 10.20
C ARG A 381 -25.84 -10.69 8.97
N LEU A 382 -25.00 -9.77 8.51
CA LEU A 382 -25.27 -9.00 7.30
C LEU A 382 -25.32 -9.89 6.06
N GLU A 383 -24.45 -10.90 5.96
CA GLU A 383 -24.47 -11.89 4.89
C GLU A 383 -25.80 -12.66 4.87
N ASP A 384 -26.25 -13.18 6.03
CA ASP A 384 -27.51 -13.91 6.14
C ASP A 384 -28.71 -13.05 5.71
N LEU A 385 -28.77 -11.79 6.17
CA LEU A 385 -29.81 -10.84 5.78
C LEU A 385 -29.78 -10.52 4.27
N TRP A 386 -28.58 -10.43 3.69
CA TRP A 386 -28.44 -10.22 2.25
C TRP A 386 -28.90 -11.44 1.45
N ILE A 387 -28.57 -12.65 1.88
CA ILE A 387 -29.03 -13.91 1.26
C ILE A 387 -30.56 -13.96 1.24
N GLU A 388 -31.23 -13.54 2.32
CA GLU A 388 -32.68 -13.43 2.36
C GLU A 388 -33.22 -12.43 1.32
N SER A 389 -32.69 -11.21 1.27
CA SER A 389 -33.12 -10.20 0.30
C SER A 389 -32.84 -10.63 -1.15
N TYR A 390 -31.70 -11.25 -1.40
CA TYR A 390 -31.35 -11.80 -2.70
C TYR A 390 -32.36 -12.87 -3.12
N ARG A 391 -32.72 -13.79 -2.23
CA ARG A 391 -33.69 -14.85 -2.52
C ARG A 391 -35.06 -14.31 -2.95
N HIS A 392 -35.53 -13.24 -2.31
CA HIS A 392 -36.83 -12.65 -2.62
C HIS A 392 -36.83 -11.83 -3.91
N PHE A 393 -35.76 -11.07 -4.15
CA PHE A 393 -35.76 -10.06 -5.21
C PHE A 393 -34.91 -10.41 -6.41
N LEU A 394 -33.81 -11.15 -6.25
CA LEU A 394 -32.81 -11.36 -7.31
C LEU A 394 -32.76 -12.80 -7.83
N TRP A 395 -33.09 -13.79 -7.01
CA TRP A 395 -33.14 -15.17 -7.45
C TRP A 395 -34.22 -15.38 -8.52
N ASN A 396 -33.89 -16.16 -9.55
CA ASN A 396 -34.80 -16.52 -10.62
C ASN A 396 -34.87 -18.04 -10.75
N TYR A 397 -35.97 -18.64 -10.27
CA TYR A 397 -36.16 -20.09 -10.28
C TYR A 397 -36.17 -20.69 -11.70
N MET A 398 -36.52 -19.89 -12.72
CA MET A 398 -36.55 -20.34 -14.11
C MET A 398 -35.13 -20.50 -14.69
N GLU A 399 -34.18 -19.71 -14.20
CA GLU A 399 -32.77 -19.78 -14.63
C GLU A 399 -31.95 -20.72 -13.76
N LYS A 400 -32.20 -20.71 -12.44
CA LYS A 400 -31.55 -21.59 -11.46
C LYS A 400 -32.64 -22.23 -10.57
N PRO A 401 -33.09 -23.46 -10.89
CA PRO A 401 -34.17 -24.13 -10.17
C PRO A 401 -33.85 -24.39 -8.69
N VAL A 402 -32.57 -24.56 -8.36
CA VAL A 402 -32.09 -24.77 -6.99
C VAL A 402 -31.44 -23.48 -6.49
N PHE A 403 -31.94 -22.97 -5.37
CA PHE A 403 -31.31 -21.86 -4.66
C PHE A 403 -30.14 -22.38 -3.83
N ASP A 404 -28.91 -22.04 -4.21
CA ASP A 404 -27.74 -22.31 -3.39
C ASP A 404 -27.29 -21.03 -2.65
N PRO A 405 -27.55 -20.92 -1.33
CA PRO A 405 -27.11 -19.77 -0.55
C PRO A 405 -25.59 -19.66 -0.50
N LYS A 406 -24.83 -20.74 -0.73
CA LYS A 406 -23.36 -20.70 -0.70
C LYS A 406 -22.75 -19.95 -1.88
N GLU A 407 -23.52 -19.68 -2.94
CA GLU A 407 -23.05 -18.85 -4.06
C GLU A 407 -23.19 -17.35 -3.80
N ILE A 408 -23.95 -16.97 -2.76
CA ILE A 408 -24.28 -15.59 -2.41
C ILE A 408 -23.52 -15.22 -1.13
N ASP A 409 -22.94 -14.03 -1.11
CA ASP A 409 -22.17 -13.53 0.03
C ASP A 409 -22.34 -12.01 0.16
N LEU A 410 -21.82 -11.49 1.26
CA LEU A 410 -21.90 -10.06 1.56
C LEU A 410 -21.18 -9.21 0.50
N ASP A 411 -20.08 -9.70 -0.09
CA ASP A 411 -19.36 -9.01 -1.17
C ASP A 411 -20.27 -8.68 -2.36
N VAL A 412 -21.09 -9.66 -2.79
CA VAL A 412 -22.11 -9.44 -3.82
C VAL A 412 -23.11 -8.37 -3.38
N GLY A 413 -23.52 -8.39 -2.11
CA GLY A 413 -24.44 -7.38 -1.55
C GLY A 413 -23.89 -5.97 -1.59
N LEU A 414 -22.66 -5.77 -1.09
CA LEU A 414 -22.01 -4.46 -1.11
C LEU A 414 -21.77 -3.97 -2.55
N LYS A 415 -21.43 -4.88 -3.47
CA LYS A 415 -21.29 -4.58 -4.90
C LYS A 415 -22.61 -4.14 -5.52
N VAL A 416 -23.73 -4.79 -5.20
CA VAL A 416 -25.06 -4.40 -5.68
C VAL A 416 -25.47 -3.04 -5.11
N ILE A 417 -25.22 -2.79 -3.81
CA ILE A 417 -25.42 -1.47 -3.20
C ILE A 417 -24.64 -0.40 -3.96
N TYR A 418 -23.34 -0.64 -4.19
CA TYR A 418 -22.48 0.29 -4.91
C TYR A 418 -23.01 0.57 -6.32
N GLN A 419 -23.37 -0.49 -7.07
CA GLN A 419 -23.91 -0.36 -8.42
C GLN A 419 -25.22 0.44 -8.46
N VAL A 420 -26.16 0.12 -7.56
CA VAL A 420 -27.46 0.79 -7.46
C VAL A 420 -27.25 2.27 -7.10
N MET A 421 -26.46 2.58 -6.09
CA MET A 421 -26.25 3.96 -5.67
C MET A 421 -25.50 4.78 -6.73
N THR A 422 -24.55 4.16 -7.44
CA THR A 422 -23.82 4.83 -8.52
C THR A 422 -24.70 5.04 -9.75
N SER A 423 -25.64 4.14 -10.07
CA SER A 423 -26.58 4.33 -11.19
C SER A 423 -27.56 5.49 -10.95
N LEU A 424 -27.75 5.89 -9.68
CA LEU A 424 -28.52 7.07 -9.27
C LEU A 424 -27.70 8.37 -9.28
N SER A 425 -26.39 8.30 -9.52
CA SER A 425 -25.51 9.47 -9.56
C SER A 425 -25.77 10.35 -10.78
N GLY A 426 -25.54 11.66 -10.63
CA GLY A 426 -25.54 12.59 -11.76
C GLY A 426 -24.35 12.35 -12.70
N LYS A 427 -24.42 12.92 -13.91
CA LYS A 427 -23.38 12.73 -14.93
C LYS A 427 -22.07 13.46 -14.62
N ASN A 428 -22.12 14.51 -13.80
CA ASN A 428 -20.94 15.31 -13.46
C ASN A 428 -20.11 14.65 -12.35
N GLU A 429 -18.83 15.03 -12.25
CA GLU A 429 -17.90 14.44 -11.27
C GLU A 429 -18.25 14.80 -9.81
N GLN A 430 -18.86 15.95 -9.57
CA GLN A 430 -19.23 16.38 -8.23
C GLN A 430 -20.35 15.52 -7.65
N ASP A 431 -21.36 15.19 -8.45
CA ASP A 431 -22.47 14.31 -8.08
C ASP A 431 -21.97 12.89 -7.80
N LYS A 432 -21.01 12.40 -8.58
CA LYS A 432 -20.36 11.10 -8.34
C LYS A 432 -19.66 11.09 -6.99
N LYS A 433 -18.88 12.13 -6.66
CA LYS A 433 -18.20 12.24 -5.35
C LYS A 433 -19.19 12.28 -4.19
N VAL A 434 -20.29 13.02 -4.32
CA VAL A 434 -21.36 13.03 -3.30
C VAL A 434 -21.99 11.65 -3.15
N MET A 435 -22.21 10.92 -4.24
CA MET A 435 -22.73 9.55 -4.16
C MET A 435 -21.75 8.58 -3.50
N VAL A 436 -20.46 8.67 -3.81
CA VAL A 436 -19.44 7.85 -3.12
C VAL A 436 -19.46 8.13 -1.62
N SER A 437 -19.53 9.40 -1.20
CA SER A 437 -19.65 9.74 0.23
C SER A 437 -20.91 9.16 0.89
N ARG A 438 -22.07 9.19 0.20
CA ARG A 438 -23.31 8.55 0.68
C ARG A 438 -23.21 7.03 0.76
N ILE A 439 -22.54 6.40 -0.21
CA ILE A 439 -22.29 4.96 -0.18
C ILE A 439 -21.44 4.61 1.03
N LEU A 440 -20.37 5.37 1.29
CA LEU A 440 -19.52 5.15 2.45
C LEU A 440 -20.29 5.33 3.77
N ASP A 441 -21.11 6.37 3.93
CA ASP A 441 -21.97 6.51 5.13
C ASP A 441 -22.89 5.31 5.33
N LEU A 442 -23.51 4.81 4.27
CA LEU A 442 -24.35 3.62 4.32
C LEU A 442 -23.56 2.37 4.72
N LEU A 443 -22.38 2.14 4.11
CA LEU A 443 -21.49 1.04 4.46
C LEU A 443 -21.01 1.15 5.91
N GLY A 444 -20.64 2.36 6.35
CA GLY A 444 -20.20 2.64 7.71
C GLY A 444 -21.25 2.25 8.73
N ARG A 445 -22.50 2.69 8.53
CA ARG A 445 -23.63 2.33 9.41
C ARG A 445 -23.94 0.85 9.41
N LEU A 446 -23.89 0.19 8.24
CA LEU A 446 -24.09 -1.25 8.15
C LEU A 446 -23.03 -2.00 8.96
N LEU A 447 -21.75 -1.65 8.79
CA LEU A 447 -20.63 -2.27 9.50
C LEU A 447 -20.68 -2.00 11.00
N SER A 448 -20.93 -0.75 11.42
CA SER A 448 -20.96 -0.35 12.83
C SER A 448 -22.21 -0.81 13.59
N GLY A 449 -23.25 -1.27 12.90
CA GLY A 449 -24.51 -1.64 13.56
C GLY A 449 -25.49 -0.49 13.77
N GLU A 450 -25.20 0.68 13.21
CA GLU A 450 -26.07 1.84 13.26
C GLU A 450 -27.27 1.73 12.31
N LEU A 451 -28.30 2.52 12.59
CA LEU A 451 -29.49 2.59 11.75
C LEU A 451 -29.16 3.35 10.45
N VAL A 452 -29.48 2.72 9.33
CA VAL A 452 -29.38 3.32 7.99
C VAL A 452 -30.63 4.17 7.70
N ASP A 453 -30.46 5.33 7.07
CA ASP A 453 -31.58 6.15 6.57
C ASP A 453 -32.19 5.55 5.30
N VAL A 454 -33.01 4.51 5.49
CA VAL A 454 -33.72 3.83 4.40
C VAL A 454 -34.67 4.79 3.68
N THR A 455 -35.28 5.73 4.39
CA THR A 455 -36.22 6.69 3.81
C THR A 455 -35.51 7.62 2.83
N GLY A 456 -34.34 8.14 3.20
CA GLY A 456 -33.50 8.94 2.32
C GLY A 456 -33.06 8.18 1.06
N VAL A 457 -32.68 6.90 1.19
CA VAL A 457 -32.33 6.05 0.03
C VAL A 457 -33.54 5.86 -0.89
N LYS A 458 -34.74 5.59 -0.34
CA LYS A 458 -35.97 5.47 -1.13
C LYS A 458 -36.32 6.77 -1.85
N GLN A 459 -36.25 7.91 -1.17
CA GLN A 459 -36.52 9.22 -1.76
C GLN A 459 -35.56 9.50 -2.91
N LEU A 460 -34.27 9.18 -2.75
CA LEU A 460 -33.29 9.30 -3.80
C LEU A 460 -33.66 8.45 -5.02
N MET A 461 -33.96 7.17 -4.83
CA MET A 461 -34.40 6.27 -5.92
C MET A 461 -35.60 6.85 -6.66
N VAL A 462 -36.67 7.21 -5.94
CA VAL A 462 -37.91 7.75 -6.52
C VAL A 462 -37.66 9.04 -7.30
N SER A 463 -36.85 9.95 -6.76
CA SER A 463 -36.53 11.22 -7.44
C SER A 463 -35.82 11.05 -8.77
N ARG A 464 -35.10 9.94 -8.96
CA ARG A 464 -34.34 9.64 -10.18
C ARG A 464 -35.11 8.75 -11.16
N LEU A 465 -36.17 8.07 -10.73
CA LEU A 465 -36.96 7.16 -11.56
C LEU A 465 -37.43 7.81 -12.87
N TYR A 466 -37.94 9.05 -12.82
CA TYR A 466 -38.41 9.74 -14.03
C TYR A 466 -37.30 9.89 -15.09
N GLY A 467 -36.10 10.29 -14.65
CA GLY A 467 -34.94 10.42 -15.52
C GLY A 467 -34.43 9.07 -16.05
N LEU A 468 -34.49 8.02 -15.24
CA LEU A 468 -34.12 6.67 -15.63
C LEU A 468 -35.11 6.08 -16.64
N CYS A 469 -36.42 6.21 -16.40
CA CYS A 469 -37.47 5.77 -17.32
C CYS A 469 -37.45 6.55 -18.65
N SER A 470 -36.83 7.73 -18.70
CA SER A 470 -36.65 8.49 -19.94
C SER A 470 -35.41 8.04 -20.75
N ASN A 471 -34.58 7.14 -20.21
CA ASN A 471 -33.39 6.62 -20.88
C ASN A 471 -33.71 5.29 -21.61
N PRO A 472 -33.62 5.22 -22.95
CA PRO A 472 -33.90 4.01 -23.73
C PRO A 472 -33.07 2.78 -23.34
N GLU A 473 -31.80 2.96 -22.97
CA GLU A 473 -30.95 1.85 -22.50
C GLU A 473 -31.43 1.32 -21.15
N TRP A 474 -31.87 2.22 -20.27
CA TRP A 474 -32.38 1.83 -18.97
C TRP A 474 -33.71 1.08 -19.11
N ILE A 475 -34.61 1.48 -20.02
CA ILE A 475 -35.86 0.76 -20.28
C ILE A 475 -35.59 -0.71 -20.64
N ARG A 476 -34.52 -0.98 -21.40
CA ARG A 476 -34.14 -2.35 -21.81
C ARG A 476 -33.74 -3.24 -20.61
N TYR A 477 -33.13 -2.68 -19.58
CA TYR A 477 -32.65 -3.40 -18.40
C TYR A 477 -33.41 -3.06 -17.11
N GLY A 478 -34.44 -2.22 -17.19
CA GLY A 478 -35.07 -1.55 -16.06
C GLY A 478 -35.73 -2.51 -15.09
N GLY A 479 -36.30 -3.62 -15.59
CA GLY A 479 -36.84 -4.68 -14.73
C GLY A 479 -35.78 -5.28 -13.80
N SER A 480 -34.58 -5.55 -14.31
CA SER A 480 -33.46 -6.06 -13.50
C SER A 480 -32.96 -5.01 -12.50
N GLU A 481 -32.83 -3.75 -12.94
CA GLU A 481 -32.41 -2.65 -12.07
C GLU A 481 -33.42 -2.36 -10.95
N MET A 482 -34.73 -2.44 -11.22
CA MET A 482 -35.77 -2.31 -10.18
C MET A 482 -35.72 -3.44 -9.17
N ARG A 483 -35.41 -4.67 -9.60
CA ARG A 483 -35.21 -5.80 -8.69
C ARG A 483 -34.00 -5.57 -7.77
N LYS A 484 -32.89 -5.04 -8.30
CA LYS A 484 -31.72 -4.65 -7.49
C LYS A 484 -32.04 -3.54 -6.49
N MET A 485 -32.72 -2.48 -6.92
CA MET A 485 -33.16 -1.41 -6.01
C MET A 485 -34.04 -1.96 -4.89
N SER A 486 -34.99 -2.84 -5.22
CA SER A 486 -35.87 -3.48 -4.24
C SER A 486 -35.10 -4.37 -3.25
N ALA A 487 -34.14 -5.15 -3.76
CA ALA A 487 -33.26 -5.98 -2.94
C ALA A 487 -32.45 -5.15 -1.95
N VAL A 488 -31.86 -4.03 -2.40
CA VAL A 488 -31.11 -3.10 -1.55
C VAL A 488 -32.02 -2.54 -0.47
N ILE A 489 -33.20 -2.02 -0.81
CA ILE A 489 -34.12 -1.45 0.17
C ILE A 489 -34.56 -2.49 1.21
N ASP A 490 -34.94 -3.69 0.78
CA ASP A 490 -35.33 -4.76 1.69
C ASP A 490 -34.17 -5.14 2.63
N PHE A 491 -32.95 -5.27 2.10
CA PHE A 491 -31.76 -5.54 2.89
C PHE A 491 -31.52 -4.47 3.97
N LEU A 492 -31.59 -3.19 3.61
CA LEU A 492 -31.41 -2.10 4.57
C LEU A 492 -32.52 -2.07 5.63
N ILE A 493 -33.77 -2.40 5.25
CA ILE A 493 -34.88 -2.53 6.21
C ILE A 493 -34.60 -3.67 7.20
N ARG A 494 -34.15 -4.83 6.70
CA ARG A 494 -33.79 -5.98 7.54
C ARG A 494 -32.63 -5.65 8.47
N ALA A 495 -31.60 -4.97 7.97
CA ALA A 495 -30.44 -4.57 8.77
C ALA A 495 -30.82 -3.64 9.94
N ASN A 496 -31.84 -2.79 9.77
CA ASN A 496 -32.37 -1.91 10.81
C ASN A 496 -33.26 -2.65 11.84
N ARG A 497 -33.79 -3.84 11.52
CA ARG A 497 -34.58 -4.65 12.46
C ARG A 497 -33.60 -5.39 13.38
N ARG A 498 -33.46 -4.86 14.59
CA ARG A 498 -32.52 -5.35 15.62
C ARG A 498 -32.77 -6.80 16.01
#